data_AF-A0AAN8NC90-F1
#
_entry.id   AF-A0AAN8NC90-F1
#
_cell.length_a   1.000
_cell.length_b   1.000
_cell.length_c   1.000
_cell.angle_alpha   90.00
_cell.angle_beta   90.00
_cell.angle_gamma   90.00
#
_symmetry.space_group_name_H-M   'P 1'
#
loop_
_entity.id
_entity.type
_entity.pdbx_description
1 polymer ?
#
loop_
_entity_poly.entity_id
_entity_poly.type
_entity_poly.pdbx_seq_one_letter_code
_entity_poly.pdbx_strand_id
1 'polypeptide(L)'
;MVNFQISAASAVAILASFSQVDAHVRFLQSWGNHNHRIGGGALGHLYTYAAKNHGPDQWPGQWDVIAFSDPVVPAWAPSPHYGRPRRWMSQGCGASLQTTYDYAYSQNPGLAAPPSLANNWGELWKHRNYFVFMAPVHGGAYVQTKSAVVKEIQAGRMAQSTPGGWLEIATYQVNDDGAGPFRCRIDETGDGQNFGDWVYPVRQPPGAHGHASIGPWWNNQQSIIRVNLPANIKCKGEYSPNHKTVCMVRCENYAPNGPFGACVPVHVIYPPEAPKPQPIPVKVEHKPEPEPPKGDPGYNVGNNNYKENSYYKHKLKRRFESMAGTRAIEKEAKMRKRAEEKMKKRAAQPAEAGAGTDALAAESKKLGHTQEKRSAQPEEIGKGTASLEAQEKKLGHEAD
;
A
#
# COMPACT_ATOMS: atom_id res chain seq x y z
N MET A 1 -5.77 -46.43 -27.06
CA MET A 1 -5.81 -45.40 -26.00
C MET A 1 -4.57 -44.53 -26.16
N VAL A 2 -4.74 -43.30 -26.66
CA VAL A 2 -3.62 -42.38 -26.88
C VAL A 2 -3.47 -41.55 -25.60
N ASN A 3 -2.44 -41.83 -24.82
CA ASN A 3 -2.09 -41.06 -23.63
C ASN A 3 -1.42 -39.75 -24.05
N PHE A 4 -2.14 -38.65 -24.00
CA PHE A 4 -1.53 -37.33 -24.09
C PHE A 4 -0.94 -36.95 -22.73
N GLN A 5 0.39 -36.93 -22.63
CA GLN A 5 1.07 -36.27 -21.53
C GLN A 5 1.04 -34.76 -21.78
N ILE A 6 0.16 -34.06 -21.04
CA ILE A 6 0.10 -32.61 -21.06
C ILE A 6 1.18 -32.10 -20.10
N SER A 7 2.11 -31.28 -20.60
CA SER A 7 3.14 -30.65 -19.77
C SER A 7 2.50 -29.65 -18.79
N ALA A 8 3.09 -29.45 -17.61
CA ALA A 8 2.63 -28.45 -16.64
C ALA A 8 2.55 -27.02 -17.21
N ALA A 9 3.38 -26.68 -18.20
CA ALA A 9 3.33 -25.40 -18.90
C ALA A 9 2.10 -25.25 -19.81
N SER A 10 1.57 -26.37 -20.34
CA SER A 10 0.36 -26.39 -21.17
C SER A 10 -0.92 -26.34 -20.33
N ALA A 11 -0.88 -26.81 -19.08
CA ALA A 11 -1.99 -26.69 -18.14
C ALA A 11 -2.26 -25.22 -17.73
N VAL A 12 -1.21 -24.39 -17.63
CA VAL A 12 -1.32 -22.95 -17.31
C VAL A 12 -1.96 -22.17 -18.47
N ALA A 13 -1.72 -22.56 -19.72
CA ALA A 13 -2.34 -21.92 -20.89
C ALA A 13 -3.81 -22.34 -21.10
N ILE A 14 -4.20 -23.56 -20.71
CA ILE A 14 -5.58 -24.05 -20.87
C ILE A 14 -6.51 -23.46 -19.78
N LEU A 15 -6.00 -23.12 -18.60
CA LEU A 15 -6.74 -22.35 -17.59
C LEU A 15 -6.97 -20.88 -17.98
N ALA A 16 -6.19 -20.33 -18.92
CA ALA A 16 -6.40 -18.98 -19.43
C ALA A 16 -7.56 -18.86 -20.44
N SER A 17 -8.24 -19.97 -20.77
CA SER A 17 -9.23 -20.04 -21.87
C SER A 17 -10.71 -19.95 -21.41
N PHE A 18 -10.98 -19.87 -20.11
CA PHE A 18 -12.32 -19.58 -19.58
C PHE A 18 -12.29 -18.35 -18.66
N SER A 19 -12.26 -17.19 -19.29
CA SER A 19 -12.26 -15.84 -18.71
C SER A 19 -13.59 -15.47 -18.02
N GLN A 20 -14.03 -16.18 -16.99
CA GLN A 20 -15.33 -15.89 -16.34
C GLN A 20 -15.32 -15.73 -14.81
N VAL A 21 -14.16 -15.78 -14.16
CA VAL A 21 -14.09 -15.62 -12.70
C VAL A 21 -12.89 -14.71 -12.45
N ASP A 22 -13.12 -13.46 -12.08
CA ASP A 22 -12.06 -12.45 -11.87
C ASP A 22 -12.41 -11.55 -10.68
N ALA A 23 -12.59 -12.18 -9.51
CA ALA A 23 -12.74 -11.44 -8.26
C ALA A 23 -12.45 -12.33 -7.06
N HIS A 24 -11.26 -12.20 -6.49
CA HIS A 24 -10.81 -13.21 -5.55
C HIS A 24 -10.31 -12.56 -4.26
N VAL A 25 -11.13 -12.76 -3.22
CA VAL A 25 -11.10 -12.25 -1.86
C VAL A 25 -12.13 -11.17 -1.56
N ARG A 26 -12.98 -11.43 -0.56
CA ARG A 26 -13.87 -10.45 0.05
C ARG A 26 -13.34 -10.12 1.43
N PHE A 27 -13.28 -8.84 1.78
CA PHE A 27 -13.01 -8.43 3.16
C PHE A 27 -14.36 -8.31 3.87
N LEU A 28 -14.55 -9.10 4.91
CA LEU A 28 -15.86 -9.28 5.54
C LEU A 28 -16.05 -8.34 6.73
N GLN A 29 -15.06 -8.32 7.61
CA GLN A 29 -15.13 -7.64 8.89
C GLN A 29 -13.72 -7.34 9.39
N SER A 30 -13.58 -6.37 10.28
CA SER A 30 -12.31 -6.04 10.92
C SER A 30 -12.47 -5.81 12.41
N TRP A 31 -11.38 -5.91 13.16
CA TRP A 31 -11.35 -5.63 14.60
C TRP A 31 -10.03 -4.99 14.97
N GLY A 32 -10.05 -4.05 15.91
CA GLY A 32 -8.83 -3.46 16.44
C GLY A 32 -8.62 -3.76 17.91
N ASN A 33 -7.40 -3.50 18.37
CA ASN A 33 -6.99 -3.83 19.74
C ASN A 33 -7.65 -2.96 20.83
N HIS A 34 -8.20 -1.79 20.49
CA HIS A 34 -8.79 -0.90 21.50
C HIS A 34 -10.11 -1.48 22.02
N ASN A 35 -10.96 -1.95 21.11
CA ASN A 35 -12.21 -2.61 21.46
C ASN A 35 -12.55 -3.67 20.40
N HIS A 36 -12.08 -4.90 20.64
CA HIS A 36 -12.32 -6.04 19.76
C HIS A 36 -13.79 -6.50 19.68
N ARG A 37 -14.70 -5.93 20.48
CA ARG A 37 -16.14 -6.24 20.42
C ARG A 37 -16.86 -5.41 19.36
N ILE A 38 -16.27 -4.27 18.97
CA ILE A 38 -16.80 -3.43 17.90
C ILE A 38 -16.13 -3.86 16.60
N GLY A 39 -16.88 -4.61 15.79
CA GLY A 39 -16.45 -5.00 14.46
C GLY A 39 -16.49 -3.81 13.50
N GLY A 40 -15.45 -3.63 12.71
CA GLY A 40 -15.38 -2.74 11.57
C GLY A 40 -15.79 -3.41 10.27
N GLY A 41 -16.07 -2.59 9.27
CA GLY A 41 -16.37 -3.05 7.92
C GLY A 41 -15.26 -2.84 6.91
N ALA A 42 -15.45 -3.35 5.70
CA ALA A 42 -14.61 -3.05 4.54
C ALA A 42 -15.40 -2.24 3.51
N LEU A 43 -14.74 -1.24 2.91
CA LEU A 43 -15.39 -0.36 1.95
C LEU A 43 -15.69 -1.13 0.65
N GLY A 44 -16.93 -1.03 0.18
CA GLY A 44 -17.41 -1.71 -1.02
C GLY A 44 -17.96 -3.12 -0.78
N HIS A 45 -17.77 -3.70 0.41
CA HIS A 45 -18.38 -4.97 0.77
C HIS A 45 -19.91 -4.88 0.85
N LEU A 46 -20.59 -5.86 0.27
CA LEU A 46 -22.04 -5.97 0.26
C LEU A 46 -22.49 -7.04 1.25
N TYR A 47 -22.79 -6.61 2.47
CA TYR A 47 -23.26 -7.45 3.58
C TYR A 47 -24.56 -8.21 3.32
N THR A 48 -25.31 -7.83 2.28
CA THR A 48 -26.52 -8.54 1.85
C THR A 48 -26.21 -9.90 1.24
N TYR A 49 -24.98 -10.10 0.73
CA TYR A 49 -24.57 -11.36 0.11
C TYR A 49 -23.67 -12.16 1.05
N ALA A 50 -24.15 -13.32 1.48
CA ALA A 50 -23.40 -14.22 2.35
C ALA A 50 -22.03 -14.59 1.77
N ALA A 51 -21.00 -14.66 2.62
CA ALA A 51 -19.67 -15.15 2.27
C ALA A 51 -19.65 -16.68 2.30
N LYS A 52 -20.12 -17.28 1.20
CA LYS A 52 -20.18 -18.72 0.98
C LYS A 52 -19.83 -19.04 -0.47
N ASN A 53 -19.66 -20.33 -0.77
CA ASN A 53 -19.43 -20.78 -2.13
C ASN A 53 -20.71 -20.52 -2.96
N HIS A 54 -20.61 -19.64 -3.95
CA HIS A 54 -21.67 -19.35 -4.92
C HIS A 54 -21.39 -19.99 -6.28
N GLY A 55 -20.45 -20.94 -6.35
CA GLY A 55 -20.00 -21.53 -7.59
C GLY A 55 -19.13 -20.58 -8.42
N PRO A 56 -19.05 -20.80 -9.75
CA PRO A 56 -18.22 -19.98 -10.64
C PRO A 56 -18.86 -18.62 -10.98
N ASP A 57 -20.10 -18.38 -10.57
CA ASP A 57 -20.86 -17.22 -11.01
C ASP A 57 -20.30 -15.90 -10.43
N GLN A 58 -20.21 -14.88 -11.28
CA GLN A 58 -19.82 -13.54 -10.84
C GLN A 58 -20.84 -12.95 -9.86
N TRP A 59 -22.12 -13.25 -10.07
CA TRP A 59 -23.20 -12.82 -9.20
C TRP A 59 -23.77 -14.00 -8.39
N PRO A 60 -23.89 -13.88 -7.06
CA PRO A 60 -23.46 -12.75 -6.21
C PRO A 60 -22.01 -12.88 -5.72
N GLY A 61 -21.32 -13.99 -6.00
CA GLY A 61 -20.09 -14.39 -5.29
C GLY A 61 -18.88 -13.46 -5.43
N GLN A 62 -18.83 -12.71 -6.53
CA GLN A 62 -17.71 -11.84 -6.90
C GLN A 62 -18.11 -10.36 -7.01
N TRP A 63 -19.39 -10.06 -6.80
CA TRP A 63 -19.97 -8.78 -7.17
C TRP A 63 -19.39 -7.59 -6.39
N ASP A 64 -18.97 -7.83 -5.15
CA ASP A 64 -18.41 -6.84 -4.22
C ASP A 64 -16.91 -7.01 -3.95
N VAL A 65 -16.22 -7.82 -4.75
CA VAL A 65 -14.76 -7.94 -4.64
C VAL A 65 -14.12 -6.70 -5.24
N ILE A 66 -13.23 -6.09 -4.46
CA ILE A 66 -12.47 -4.93 -4.90
C ILE A 66 -11.21 -5.38 -5.64
N ALA A 67 -11.04 -4.85 -6.85
CA ALA A 67 -9.79 -4.89 -7.59
C ALA A 67 -9.10 -3.51 -7.54
N PHE A 68 -7.79 -3.51 -7.34
CA PHE A 68 -6.94 -2.33 -7.46
C PHE A 68 -6.30 -2.26 -8.85
N SER A 69 -7.09 -2.49 -9.88
CA SER A 69 -6.62 -2.53 -11.26
C SER A 69 -7.67 -2.02 -12.22
N ASP A 70 -7.20 -1.36 -13.28
CA ASP A 70 -7.97 -0.78 -14.37
C ASP A 70 -7.64 -1.50 -15.69
N PRO A 71 -8.60 -2.17 -16.37
CA PRO A 71 -9.99 -2.43 -15.95
C PRO A 71 -10.10 -3.37 -14.74
N VAL A 72 -11.29 -3.44 -14.11
CA VAL A 72 -11.57 -4.38 -12.99
C VAL A 72 -11.47 -5.84 -13.42
N VAL A 73 -11.93 -6.17 -14.64
CA VAL A 73 -11.76 -7.49 -15.26
C VAL A 73 -10.79 -7.37 -16.44
N PRO A 74 -9.73 -8.19 -16.53
CA PRO A 74 -8.88 -8.30 -17.71
C PRO A 74 -9.68 -8.44 -19.01
N ALA A 75 -9.39 -7.60 -20.00
CA ALA A 75 -9.98 -7.72 -21.32
C ALA A 75 -9.32 -8.86 -22.11
N TRP A 76 -10.13 -9.70 -22.75
CA TRP A 76 -9.70 -10.79 -23.64
C TRP A 76 -10.37 -10.65 -25.02
N ALA A 77 -9.99 -11.51 -25.97
CA ALA A 77 -10.20 -11.30 -27.42
C ALA A 77 -11.58 -10.78 -27.89
N PRO A 78 -12.73 -11.22 -27.36
CA PRO A 78 -14.04 -10.71 -27.78
C PRO A 78 -14.39 -9.31 -27.26
N SER A 79 -13.64 -8.79 -26.28
CA SER A 79 -13.87 -7.46 -25.73
C SER A 79 -13.31 -6.39 -26.67
N PRO A 80 -14.03 -5.27 -26.88
CA PRO A 80 -13.50 -4.10 -27.59
C PRO A 80 -12.31 -3.44 -26.86
N HIS A 81 -12.03 -3.86 -25.63
CA HIS A 81 -10.92 -3.39 -24.83
C HIS A 81 -9.72 -4.36 -24.83
N TYR A 82 -9.77 -5.43 -25.62
CA TYR A 82 -8.67 -6.38 -25.76
C TYR A 82 -7.36 -5.68 -26.19
N GLY A 83 -6.23 -6.20 -25.69
CA GLY A 83 -4.90 -5.65 -25.96
C GLY A 83 -4.56 -4.40 -25.14
N ARG A 84 -5.48 -3.86 -24.32
CA ARG A 84 -5.17 -2.76 -23.41
C ARG A 84 -4.46 -3.30 -22.16
N PRO A 85 -3.26 -2.80 -21.81
CA PRO A 85 -2.57 -3.24 -20.62
C PRO A 85 -3.32 -2.77 -19.36
N ARG A 86 -3.37 -3.63 -18.36
CA ARG A 86 -3.96 -3.26 -17.07
C ARG A 86 -3.06 -2.30 -16.33
N ARG A 87 -3.68 -1.35 -15.61
CA ARG A 87 -2.99 -0.36 -14.80
C ARG A 87 -3.35 -0.59 -13.34
N TRP A 88 -2.34 -0.78 -12.51
CA TRP A 88 -2.53 -0.86 -11.07
C TRP A 88 -2.96 0.52 -10.52
N MET A 89 -4.01 0.53 -9.70
CA MET A 89 -4.56 1.73 -9.09
C MET A 89 -3.82 2.05 -7.80
N SER A 90 -2.77 2.87 -7.85
CA SER A 90 -1.90 3.08 -6.68
C SER A 90 -2.55 3.82 -5.50
N GLN A 91 -3.63 4.55 -5.75
CA GLN A 91 -4.40 5.31 -4.76
C GLN A 91 -5.88 4.94 -4.87
N GLY A 92 -6.70 5.42 -3.95
CA GLY A 92 -8.11 5.08 -3.88
C GLY A 92 -8.36 3.69 -3.28
N CYS A 93 -9.65 3.40 -3.13
CA CYS A 93 -10.14 2.16 -2.56
C CYS A 93 -10.62 1.15 -3.61
N GLY A 94 -10.07 1.25 -4.82
CA GLY A 94 -10.35 0.35 -5.94
C GLY A 94 -11.77 0.47 -6.48
N ALA A 95 -12.17 -0.54 -7.24
CA ALA A 95 -13.52 -0.69 -7.78
C ALA A 95 -13.93 -2.17 -7.79
N SER A 96 -15.23 -2.43 -7.83
CA SER A 96 -15.80 -3.77 -7.98
C SER A 96 -16.73 -3.84 -9.20
N LEU A 97 -17.24 -5.05 -9.47
CA LEU A 97 -18.29 -5.24 -10.47
C LEU A 97 -19.54 -4.41 -10.11
N GLN A 98 -19.92 -4.35 -8.83
CA GLN A 98 -21.01 -3.49 -8.35
C GLN A 98 -20.75 -2.01 -8.68
N THR A 99 -19.61 -1.45 -8.27
CA THR A 99 -19.40 0.00 -8.42
C THR A 99 -19.25 0.42 -9.88
N THR A 100 -18.65 -0.43 -10.70
CA THR A 100 -18.58 -0.23 -12.16
C THR A 100 -19.94 -0.37 -12.83
N TYR A 101 -20.74 -1.35 -12.43
CA TYR A 101 -22.11 -1.50 -12.90
C TYR A 101 -22.98 -0.31 -12.52
N ASP A 102 -22.99 0.10 -11.25
CA ASP A 102 -23.81 1.22 -10.77
C ASP A 102 -23.46 2.51 -11.48
N TYR A 103 -22.16 2.77 -11.67
CA TYR A 103 -21.72 3.93 -12.41
C TYR A 103 -22.18 3.85 -13.87
N ALA A 104 -21.91 2.75 -14.58
CA ALA A 104 -22.32 2.57 -15.96
C ALA A 104 -23.85 2.70 -16.13
N TYR A 105 -24.62 2.10 -15.22
CA TYR A 105 -26.08 2.19 -15.22
C TYR A 105 -26.55 3.62 -14.97
N SER A 106 -25.92 4.36 -14.06
CA SER A 106 -26.27 5.77 -13.81
C SER A 106 -26.02 6.68 -15.01
N GLN A 107 -24.99 6.38 -15.81
CA GLN A 107 -24.61 7.20 -16.97
C GLN A 107 -25.36 6.79 -18.23
N ASN A 108 -25.50 5.49 -18.46
CA ASN A 108 -26.17 4.93 -19.62
C ASN A 108 -26.78 3.56 -19.27
N PRO A 109 -28.04 3.53 -18.79
CA PRO A 109 -28.73 2.29 -18.47
C PRO A 109 -28.77 1.31 -19.65
N GLY A 110 -28.85 1.80 -20.89
CA GLY A 110 -28.85 0.97 -22.09
C GLY A 110 -27.50 0.28 -22.35
N LEU A 111 -26.39 0.82 -21.84
CA LEU A 111 -25.09 0.16 -21.89
C LEU A 111 -24.99 -0.94 -20.83
N ALA A 112 -25.43 -0.68 -19.60
CA ALA A 112 -25.32 -1.63 -18.49
C ALA A 112 -26.39 -2.74 -18.52
N ALA A 113 -27.57 -2.44 -19.06
CA ALA A 113 -28.73 -3.30 -19.13
C ALA A 113 -29.54 -3.03 -20.43
N PRO A 114 -28.99 -3.37 -21.61
CA PRO A 114 -29.69 -3.18 -22.88
C PRO A 114 -31.04 -3.93 -22.87
N PRO A 115 -32.17 -3.26 -23.18
CA PRO A 115 -33.49 -3.90 -23.17
C PRO A 115 -33.59 -5.13 -24.09
N SER A 116 -32.83 -5.13 -25.19
CA SER A 116 -32.76 -6.25 -26.14
C SER A 116 -32.23 -7.55 -25.53
N LEU A 117 -31.48 -7.47 -24.42
CA LEU A 117 -30.92 -8.63 -23.72
C LEU A 117 -31.65 -8.93 -22.41
N ALA A 118 -32.72 -8.22 -22.07
CA ALA A 118 -33.40 -8.36 -20.78
C ALA A 118 -33.87 -9.80 -20.46
N ASN A 119 -34.25 -10.55 -21.50
CA ASN A 119 -34.71 -11.94 -21.37
C ASN A 119 -33.62 -12.98 -21.70
N ASN A 120 -32.38 -12.54 -21.97
CA ASN A 120 -31.25 -13.42 -22.27
C ASN A 120 -30.10 -13.15 -21.30
N TRP A 121 -30.18 -13.78 -20.12
CA TRP A 121 -29.28 -13.55 -19.02
C TRP A 121 -27.80 -13.87 -19.34
N GLY A 122 -27.56 -14.91 -20.14
CA GLY A 122 -26.21 -15.29 -20.56
C GLY A 122 -25.56 -14.23 -21.44
N GLU A 123 -26.28 -13.74 -22.46
CA GLU A 123 -25.77 -12.68 -23.33
C GLU A 123 -25.69 -11.33 -22.62
N LEU A 124 -26.62 -11.04 -21.71
CA LEU A 124 -26.55 -9.84 -20.86
C LEU A 124 -25.26 -9.82 -20.02
N TRP A 125 -24.85 -10.96 -19.46
CA TRP A 125 -23.60 -11.04 -18.70
C TRP A 125 -22.35 -10.95 -19.56
N LYS A 126 -22.35 -11.56 -20.74
CA LYS A 126 -21.25 -11.37 -21.71
C LYS A 126 -21.13 -9.90 -22.10
N HIS A 127 -22.25 -9.26 -22.40
CA HIS A 127 -22.32 -7.84 -22.71
C HIS A 127 -21.74 -6.97 -21.58
N ARG A 128 -22.18 -7.19 -20.34
CA ARG A 128 -21.64 -6.45 -19.17
C ARG A 128 -20.14 -6.69 -19.00
N ASN A 129 -19.68 -7.93 -19.13
CA ASN A 129 -18.24 -8.23 -19.08
C ASN A 129 -17.47 -7.42 -20.13
N TYR A 130 -17.88 -7.46 -21.40
CA TYR A 130 -17.13 -6.84 -22.48
C TYR A 130 -17.18 -5.30 -22.45
N PHE A 131 -18.32 -4.72 -22.12
CA PHE A 131 -18.57 -3.28 -22.28
C PHE A 131 -18.58 -2.50 -20.96
N VAL A 132 -18.64 -3.16 -19.81
CA VAL A 132 -18.65 -2.51 -18.48
C VAL A 132 -17.43 -2.93 -17.66
N PHE A 133 -17.23 -4.23 -17.43
CA PHE A 133 -16.21 -4.70 -16.48
C PHE A 133 -14.80 -4.76 -17.06
N MET A 134 -14.69 -5.00 -18.37
CA MET A 134 -13.42 -4.94 -19.13
C MET A 134 -13.12 -3.54 -19.67
N ALA A 135 -14.03 -2.58 -19.46
CA ALA A 135 -13.83 -1.19 -19.86
C ALA A 135 -12.97 -0.43 -18.85
N PRO A 136 -12.25 0.63 -19.28
CA PRO A 136 -11.51 1.47 -18.37
C PRO A 136 -12.39 2.00 -17.23
N VAL A 137 -11.91 1.88 -16.00
CA VAL A 137 -12.66 2.27 -14.81
C VAL A 137 -12.71 3.79 -14.73
N HIS A 138 -13.92 4.34 -14.83
CA HIS A 138 -14.12 5.77 -14.61
C HIS A 138 -13.94 6.13 -13.13
N GLY A 139 -13.43 7.32 -12.80
CA GLY A 139 -13.23 7.73 -11.41
C GLY A 139 -14.51 7.73 -10.55
N GLY A 140 -15.67 7.95 -11.19
CA GLY A 140 -16.99 7.82 -10.55
C GLY A 140 -17.40 6.38 -10.21
N ALA A 141 -16.76 5.38 -10.81
CA ALA A 141 -16.94 3.96 -10.52
C ALA A 141 -16.02 3.45 -9.41
N TYR A 142 -15.10 4.28 -8.89
CA TYR A 142 -14.32 3.91 -7.71
C TYR A 142 -15.21 3.84 -6.47
N VAL A 143 -14.76 3.06 -5.48
CA VAL A 143 -15.34 3.11 -4.14
C VAL A 143 -15.20 4.55 -3.62
N GLN A 144 -16.34 5.21 -3.45
CA GLN A 144 -16.39 6.58 -2.97
C GLN A 144 -16.12 6.61 -1.46
N THR A 145 -14.84 6.79 -1.08
CA THR A 145 -14.37 6.61 0.30
C THR A 145 -15.26 7.31 1.31
N LYS A 146 -15.60 8.58 1.06
CA LYS A 146 -16.33 9.38 2.05
C LYS A 146 -17.72 8.82 2.35
N SER A 147 -18.52 8.53 1.32
CA SER A 147 -19.85 7.97 1.50
C SER A 147 -19.80 6.54 2.03
N ALA A 148 -18.80 5.75 1.61
CA ALA A 148 -18.61 4.39 2.09
C ALA A 148 -18.27 4.36 3.59
N VAL A 149 -17.40 5.24 4.09
CA VAL A 149 -17.07 5.33 5.53
C VAL A 149 -18.29 5.76 6.34
N VAL A 150 -19.05 6.74 5.86
CA VAL A 150 -20.29 7.18 6.53
C VAL A 150 -21.29 6.02 6.64
N LYS A 151 -21.42 5.19 5.61
CA LYS A 151 -22.26 3.99 5.62
C LYS A 151 -21.82 2.99 6.71
N GLU A 152 -20.51 2.78 6.86
CA GLU A 152 -19.98 1.92 7.92
C GLU A 152 -20.22 2.50 9.33
N ILE A 153 -20.03 3.81 9.51
CA ILE A 153 -20.35 4.52 10.77
C ILE A 153 -21.83 4.37 11.13
N GLN A 154 -22.73 4.64 10.18
CA GLN A 154 -24.18 4.57 10.40
C GLN A 154 -24.65 3.17 10.78
N ALA A 155 -23.93 2.14 10.31
CA ALA A 155 -24.22 0.76 10.65
C ALA A 155 -23.48 0.27 11.91
N GLY A 156 -22.76 1.14 12.61
CA GLY A 156 -21.97 0.78 13.80
C GLY A 156 -20.76 -0.10 13.51
N ARG A 157 -20.27 -0.10 12.26
CA ARG A 157 -19.18 -0.96 11.78
C ARG A 157 -17.85 -0.21 11.67
N MET A 158 -17.34 0.29 12.78
CA MET A 158 -16.05 1.00 12.84
C MET A 158 -15.08 0.34 13.80
N ALA A 159 -14.09 -0.37 13.25
CA ALA A 159 -13.04 -0.97 14.06
C ALA A 159 -12.27 0.11 14.82
N GLN A 160 -11.93 -0.19 16.08
CA GLN A 160 -11.21 0.72 16.97
C GLN A 160 -9.85 0.14 17.35
N SER A 161 -8.78 0.90 17.10
CA SER A 161 -7.41 0.52 17.44
C SER A 161 -6.72 1.65 18.21
N THR A 162 -5.58 1.37 18.82
CA THR A 162 -4.69 2.41 19.39
C THR A 162 -3.48 2.63 18.48
N PRO A 163 -2.75 3.76 18.65
CA PRO A 163 -1.40 3.88 18.09
C PRO A 163 -0.53 2.71 18.56
N GLY A 164 0.23 2.09 17.64
CA GLY A 164 1.06 0.92 17.94
C GLY A 164 0.26 -0.38 18.14
N GLY A 165 -1.07 -0.32 18.01
CA GLY A 165 -1.97 -1.45 18.13
C GLY A 165 -1.99 -2.32 16.87
N TRP A 166 -3.09 -3.05 16.70
CA TRP A 166 -3.28 -3.93 15.56
C TRP A 166 -4.71 -3.81 15.01
N LEU A 167 -4.84 -4.15 13.72
CA LEU A 167 -6.08 -4.33 12.99
C LEU A 167 -6.10 -5.75 12.41
N GLU A 168 -7.08 -6.55 12.80
CA GLU A 168 -7.40 -7.82 12.17
C GLU A 168 -8.50 -7.64 11.14
N ILE A 169 -8.39 -8.34 10.02
CA ILE A 169 -9.32 -8.28 8.91
C ILE A 169 -9.68 -9.72 8.53
N ALA A 170 -10.95 -10.08 8.69
CA ALA A 170 -11.50 -11.32 8.16
C ALA A 170 -11.65 -11.23 6.65
N THR A 171 -11.08 -12.21 5.97
CA THR A 171 -11.18 -12.37 4.53
C THR A 171 -11.94 -13.64 4.19
N TYR A 172 -12.56 -13.67 3.02
CA TYR A 172 -13.13 -14.87 2.41
C TYR A 172 -12.53 -15.04 1.03
N GLN A 173 -11.76 -16.10 0.83
CA GLN A 173 -11.15 -16.41 -0.45
C GLN A 173 -12.22 -16.96 -1.40
N VAL A 174 -12.55 -16.22 -2.46
CA VAL A 174 -13.56 -16.65 -3.44
C VAL A 174 -13.00 -17.74 -4.36
N ASN A 175 -11.78 -17.56 -4.88
CA ASN A 175 -11.04 -18.59 -5.59
C ASN A 175 -9.51 -18.44 -5.40
N ASP A 176 -8.74 -19.22 -6.16
CA ASP A 176 -7.29 -19.30 -6.22
C ASP A 176 -6.57 -17.95 -6.07
N ASP A 177 -6.96 -16.92 -6.84
CA ASP A 177 -6.27 -15.62 -6.87
C ASP A 177 -6.57 -14.75 -5.64
N GLY A 178 -7.40 -15.22 -4.71
CA GLY A 178 -7.81 -14.48 -3.51
C GLY A 178 -7.03 -14.86 -2.25
N ALA A 179 -6.01 -15.69 -2.43
CA ALA A 179 -5.15 -16.13 -1.35
C ALA A 179 -4.17 -15.03 -0.91
N GLY A 180 -3.41 -15.33 0.14
CA GLY A 180 -2.28 -14.51 0.58
C GLY A 180 -1.01 -14.78 -0.24
N PRO A 181 0.07 -14.02 -0.01
CA PRO A 181 0.21 -12.97 1.00
C PRO A 181 -0.46 -11.65 0.59
N PHE A 182 -0.74 -10.81 1.58
CA PHE A 182 -1.18 -9.42 1.38
C PHE A 182 -0.06 -8.44 1.75
N ARG A 183 -0.13 -7.24 1.19
CA ARG A 183 0.64 -6.07 1.60
C ARG A 183 -0.34 -4.93 1.85
N CYS A 184 -0.06 -4.11 2.87
CA CYS A 184 -0.97 -3.05 3.27
C CYS A 184 -0.30 -1.69 3.26
N ARG A 185 -1.08 -0.63 3.16
CA ARG A 185 -0.62 0.75 3.33
C ARG A 185 -1.65 1.50 4.13
N ILE A 186 -1.21 2.59 4.72
CA ILE A 186 -2.06 3.42 5.57
C ILE A 186 -2.10 4.82 4.98
N ASP A 187 -3.31 5.34 4.84
CA ASP A 187 -3.56 6.74 4.58
C ASP A 187 -4.00 7.41 5.89
N GLU A 188 -3.13 8.29 6.39
CA GLU A 188 -3.35 9.05 7.60
C GLU A 188 -4.32 10.23 7.43
N THR A 189 -4.59 10.69 6.21
CA THR A 189 -5.64 11.70 5.98
C THR A 189 -7.03 11.07 6.09
N GLY A 190 -7.13 9.77 5.88
CA GLY A 190 -8.36 8.98 5.97
C GLY A 190 -9.30 9.14 4.77
N ASP A 191 -8.91 9.86 3.72
CA ASP A 191 -9.70 10.05 2.49
C ASP A 191 -9.45 8.96 1.42
N GLY A 192 -8.44 8.12 1.64
CA GLY A 192 -8.07 7.01 0.75
C GLY A 192 -7.31 7.47 -0.49
N GLN A 193 -6.75 8.68 -0.51
CA GLN A 193 -6.01 9.24 -1.65
C GLN A 193 -4.51 9.36 -1.40
N ASN A 194 -4.05 9.18 -0.16
CA ASN A 194 -2.66 9.43 0.24
C ASN A 194 -2.04 8.24 0.99
N PHE A 195 -2.09 7.05 0.40
CA PHE A 195 -1.45 5.87 0.99
C PHE A 195 0.07 6.01 1.00
N GLY A 196 0.66 5.91 2.20
CA GLY A 196 2.09 5.97 2.44
C GLY A 196 2.84 4.69 2.08
N ASP A 197 3.91 4.41 2.82
CA ASP A 197 4.76 3.25 2.60
C ASP A 197 4.03 1.92 2.89
N TRP A 198 4.58 0.84 2.32
CA TRP A 198 4.08 -0.51 2.56
C TRP A 198 4.35 -0.96 4.00
N VAL A 199 3.32 -1.55 4.59
CA VAL A 199 3.31 -2.26 5.86
C VAL A 199 2.93 -3.70 5.57
N TYR A 200 3.71 -4.64 6.12
CA TYR A 200 3.49 -6.06 5.90
C TYR A 200 2.72 -6.68 7.07
N PRO A 201 1.57 -7.32 6.82
CA PRO A 201 0.83 -8.02 7.86
C PRO A 201 1.69 -9.10 8.57
N VAL A 202 1.51 -9.20 9.88
CA VAL A 202 2.19 -10.18 10.74
C VAL A 202 1.46 -11.52 10.82
N ARG A 203 0.19 -11.54 10.41
CA ARG A 203 -0.60 -12.77 10.16
C ARG A 203 -1.21 -12.64 8.78
N GLN A 204 -1.16 -13.71 8.01
CA GLN A 204 -1.59 -13.73 6.62
C GLN A 204 -2.45 -14.97 6.36
N PRO A 205 -3.43 -14.87 5.45
CA PRO A 205 -4.02 -16.03 4.82
C PRO A 205 -2.95 -16.90 4.14
N PRO A 206 -3.16 -18.22 4.07
CA PRO A 206 -2.28 -19.08 3.30
C PRO A 206 -2.28 -18.68 1.83
N GLY A 207 -1.19 -19.00 1.14
CA GLY A 207 -1.05 -18.81 -0.30
C GLY A 207 0.41 -18.63 -0.72
N ALA A 208 0.61 -18.63 -2.05
CA ALA A 208 1.83 -18.45 -2.84
C ALA A 208 2.41 -19.73 -3.46
N HIS A 209 2.78 -19.63 -4.75
CA HIS A 209 3.89 -20.40 -5.31
C HIS A 209 5.12 -19.56 -5.72
N GLY A 210 5.09 -18.23 -5.50
CA GLY A 210 6.27 -17.37 -5.67
C GLY A 210 5.98 -15.87 -5.76
N HIS A 211 5.03 -15.36 -4.95
CA HIS A 211 4.53 -13.97 -4.92
C HIS A 211 3.35 -13.60 -5.85
N ALA A 212 2.62 -14.55 -6.43
CA ALA A 212 1.38 -14.25 -7.19
C ALA A 212 0.08 -14.33 -6.36
N SER A 213 0.18 -14.61 -5.06
CA SER A 213 -0.97 -14.78 -4.15
C SER A 213 -2.03 -15.79 -4.60
N ILE A 214 -1.58 -16.92 -5.15
CA ILE A 214 -2.42 -18.03 -5.61
C ILE A 214 -2.51 -19.11 -4.53
N GLY A 215 -3.70 -19.68 -4.30
CA GLY A 215 -3.91 -20.71 -3.27
C GLY A 215 -5.14 -21.61 -3.50
N PRO A 216 -5.13 -22.52 -4.48
CA PRO A 216 -6.29 -23.36 -4.85
C PRO A 216 -6.89 -24.18 -3.70
N TRP A 217 -6.06 -24.61 -2.75
CA TRP A 217 -6.45 -25.46 -1.63
C TRP A 217 -7.33 -24.76 -0.57
N TRP A 218 -7.39 -23.43 -0.62
CA TRP A 218 -8.06 -22.60 0.39
C TRP A 218 -9.29 -21.85 -0.17
N ASN A 219 -9.75 -22.26 -1.34
CA ASN A 219 -10.95 -21.71 -1.96
C ASN A 219 -12.15 -21.84 -1.05
N ASN A 220 -12.97 -20.80 -1.04
CA ASN A 220 -14.19 -20.71 -0.26
C ASN A 220 -13.98 -20.79 1.27
N GLN A 221 -12.77 -20.46 1.74
CA GLN A 221 -12.45 -20.43 3.16
C GLN A 221 -12.24 -19.01 3.67
N GLN A 222 -12.48 -18.83 4.97
CA GLN A 222 -12.18 -17.59 5.66
C GLN A 222 -10.79 -17.62 6.27
N SER A 223 -10.15 -16.46 6.34
CA SER A 223 -8.87 -16.30 7.01
C SER A 223 -8.74 -14.92 7.64
N ILE A 224 -7.62 -14.68 8.31
CA ILE A 224 -7.33 -13.42 9.02
C ILE A 224 -6.03 -12.81 8.52
N ILE A 225 -6.11 -11.55 8.11
CA ILE A 225 -4.94 -10.67 7.99
C ILE A 225 -4.79 -9.91 9.31
N ARG A 226 -3.59 -9.84 9.90
CA ARG A 226 -3.31 -8.95 11.04
C ARG A 226 -2.25 -7.93 10.65
N VAL A 227 -2.61 -6.65 10.70
CA VAL A 227 -1.73 -5.51 10.41
C VAL A 227 -1.41 -4.80 11.71
N ASN A 228 -0.14 -4.56 12.01
CA ASN A 228 0.25 -3.69 13.12
C ASN A 228 0.20 -2.23 12.65
N LEU A 229 -0.46 -1.37 13.43
CA LEU A 229 -0.47 0.06 13.16
C LEU A 229 0.80 0.72 13.72
N PRO A 230 1.39 1.71 13.02
CA PRO A 230 2.55 2.43 13.54
C PRO A 230 2.27 3.08 14.91
N ALA A 231 3.26 3.06 15.80
CA ALA A 231 3.16 3.69 17.12
C ALA A 231 2.96 5.20 17.06
N ASN A 232 3.51 5.83 16.01
CA ASN A 232 3.43 7.26 15.76
C ASN A 232 2.33 7.66 14.76
N ILE A 233 1.41 6.75 14.41
CA ILE A 233 0.34 7.01 13.43
C ILE A 233 -0.44 8.29 13.78
N LYS A 234 -0.77 9.12 12.78
CA LYS A 234 -1.49 10.39 12.95
C LYS A 234 -2.71 10.50 12.04
N CYS A 235 -3.76 9.77 12.40
CA CYS A 235 -5.04 9.81 11.67
C CYS A 235 -5.74 11.17 11.79
N LYS A 236 -6.12 11.74 10.65
CA LYS A 236 -6.77 13.05 10.51
C LYS A 236 -8.17 12.98 9.92
N GLY A 237 -8.62 11.80 9.49
CA GLY A 237 -9.96 11.64 8.90
C GLY A 237 -11.04 12.01 9.91
N GLU A 238 -11.94 12.89 9.52
CA GLU A 238 -13.08 13.31 10.33
C GLU A 238 -14.37 13.06 9.55
N TYR A 239 -15.21 12.15 10.08
CA TYR A 239 -16.44 11.71 9.42
C TYR A 239 -17.70 12.05 10.22
N SER A 240 -17.58 12.19 11.54
CA SER A 240 -18.63 12.66 12.42
C SER A 240 -18.03 13.17 13.73
N PRO A 241 -18.81 13.87 14.61
CA PRO A 241 -18.29 14.36 15.89
C PRO A 241 -17.63 13.28 16.77
N ASN A 242 -18.07 12.02 16.65
CA ASN A 242 -17.57 10.87 17.42
C ASN A 242 -16.58 10.00 16.64
N HIS A 243 -16.27 10.33 15.38
CA HIS A 243 -15.33 9.60 14.52
C HIS A 243 -14.36 10.61 13.91
N LYS A 244 -13.57 11.19 14.80
CA LYS A 244 -12.42 12.04 14.48
C LYS A 244 -11.20 11.17 14.64
N THR A 245 -10.20 11.29 13.78
CA THR A 245 -9.01 10.43 13.73
C THR A 245 -9.23 9.04 13.10
N VAL A 246 -9.92 9.02 11.97
CA VAL A 246 -10.02 7.84 11.11
C VAL A 246 -8.82 7.78 10.15
N CYS A 247 -8.16 6.62 10.08
CA CYS A 247 -7.22 6.29 9.01
C CYS A 247 -7.87 5.31 8.02
N MET A 248 -7.33 5.25 6.81
CA MET A 248 -7.67 4.20 5.85
C MET A 248 -6.56 3.16 5.78
N VAL A 249 -6.86 1.91 6.07
CA VAL A 249 -5.93 0.80 5.84
C VAL A 249 -6.33 0.11 4.55
N ARG A 250 -5.48 0.16 3.55
CA ARG A 250 -5.67 -0.57 2.29
C ARG A 250 -4.78 -1.79 2.33
N CYS A 251 -5.34 -2.97 2.10
CA CYS A 251 -4.58 -4.19 1.89
C CYS A 251 -4.90 -4.77 0.52
N GLU A 252 -3.88 -5.22 -0.19
CA GLU A 252 -4.01 -5.90 -1.47
C GLU A 252 -3.06 -7.09 -1.52
N ASN A 253 -3.45 -8.13 -2.25
CA ASN A 253 -2.56 -9.25 -2.53
C ASN A 253 -1.71 -8.97 -3.79
N TYR A 254 -0.99 -9.98 -4.26
CA TYR A 254 -0.08 -9.87 -5.40
C TYR A 254 -0.60 -10.57 -6.65
N ALA A 255 -1.92 -10.79 -6.76
CA ALA A 255 -2.50 -11.45 -7.91
C ALA A 255 -2.23 -10.65 -9.20
N PRO A 256 -1.68 -11.29 -10.26
CA PRO A 256 -1.40 -10.64 -11.53
C PRO A 256 -2.70 -10.27 -12.26
N ASN A 257 -3.76 -11.04 -12.03
CA ASN A 257 -5.13 -10.77 -12.47
C ASN A 257 -5.80 -9.65 -11.67
N GLY A 258 -5.00 -8.77 -11.07
CA GLY A 258 -5.42 -7.58 -10.36
C GLY A 258 -5.19 -7.79 -8.87
N PRO A 259 -4.38 -6.95 -8.21
CA PRO A 259 -4.30 -6.98 -6.75
C PRO A 259 -5.71 -6.84 -6.18
N PHE A 260 -6.14 -7.86 -5.44
CA PHE A 260 -7.45 -7.91 -4.80
C PHE A 260 -7.32 -7.63 -3.31
N GLY A 261 -8.36 -7.06 -2.72
CA GLY A 261 -8.39 -6.76 -1.29
C GLY A 261 -9.53 -5.81 -0.93
N ALA A 262 -9.26 -4.84 -0.07
CA ALA A 262 -10.16 -3.71 0.17
C ALA A 262 -9.48 -2.60 0.97
N CYS A 263 -10.18 -1.47 1.08
CA CYS A 263 -9.94 -0.47 2.12
C CYS A 263 -10.75 -0.79 3.38
N VAL A 264 -10.16 -0.59 4.54
CA VAL A 264 -10.78 -0.75 5.86
C VAL A 264 -10.58 0.55 6.65
N PRO A 265 -11.65 1.29 6.99
CA PRO A 265 -11.52 2.43 7.86
C PRO A 265 -11.30 1.96 9.30
N VAL A 266 -10.36 2.60 10.00
CA VAL A 266 -10.07 2.34 11.41
C VAL A 266 -10.12 3.65 12.18
N HIS A 267 -10.90 3.67 13.26
CA HIS A 267 -10.92 4.78 14.20
C HIS A 267 -9.82 4.57 15.24
N VAL A 268 -8.80 5.42 15.24
CA VAL A 268 -7.67 5.28 16.16
C VAL A 268 -7.93 6.07 17.44
N ILE A 269 -8.07 5.37 18.56
CA ILE A 269 -8.28 5.99 19.86
C ILE A 269 -6.93 6.33 20.46
N TYR A 270 -6.64 7.63 20.52
CA TYR A 270 -5.42 8.13 21.16
C TYR A 270 -5.62 8.19 22.68
N PRO A 271 -4.59 7.86 23.47
CA PRO A 271 -4.64 8.13 24.89
C PRO A 271 -4.83 9.65 25.11
N PRO A 272 -5.48 10.06 26.20
CA PRO A 272 -5.58 11.47 26.56
C PRO A 272 -4.19 12.11 26.53
N GLU A 273 -4.06 13.26 25.88
CA GLU A 273 -2.80 14.01 25.94
C GLU A 273 -2.50 14.31 27.41
N ALA A 274 -1.31 13.94 27.88
CA ALA A 274 -0.90 14.25 29.24
C ALA A 274 -1.03 15.76 29.47
N PRO A 275 -1.50 16.21 30.64
CA PRO A 275 -1.60 17.63 30.93
C PRO A 275 -0.25 18.29 30.65
N LYS A 276 -0.23 19.33 29.81
CA LYS A 276 0.99 20.12 29.62
C LYS A 276 1.44 20.57 31.02
N PRO A 277 2.72 20.37 31.40
CA PRO A 277 3.22 20.88 32.67
C PRO A 277 2.88 22.35 32.78
N GLN A 278 2.21 22.74 33.86
CA GLN A 278 1.96 24.16 34.09
C GLN A 278 3.32 24.87 34.10
N PRO A 279 3.44 26.03 33.43
CA PRO A 279 4.67 26.81 33.50
C PRO A 279 4.98 27.01 34.99
N ILE A 280 6.13 26.51 35.45
CA ILE A 280 6.59 26.80 36.81
C ILE A 280 6.76 28.32 36.85
N PRO A 281 6.02 29.06 37.70
CA PRO A 281 6.25 30.48 37.87
C PRO A 281 7.64 30.61 38.49
N VAL A 282 8.64 30.88 37.65
CA VAL A 282 9.97 31.25 38.11
C VAL A 282 9.80 32.62 38.77
N LYS A 283 9.74 32.65 40.10
CA LYS A 283 10.02 33.88 40.86
C LYS A 283 11.46 34.26 40.55
N VAL A 284 11.64 35.14 39.57
CA VAL A 284 12.90 35.85 39.40
C VAL A 284 12.96 36.83 40.56
N GLU A 285 13.58 36.42 41.67
CA GLU A 285 14.06 37.38 42.66
C GLU A 285 14.98 38.33 41.92
N HIS A 286 14.53 39.58 41.72
CA HIS A 286 15.40 40.67 41.32
C HIS A 286 16.37 40.91 42.47
N LYS A 287 17.46 40.14 42.49
CA LYS A 287 18.64 40.52 43.24
C LYS A 287 19.22 41.70 42.47
N PRO A 288 19.23 42.94 43.02
CA PRO A 288 19.88 44.05 42.36
C PRO A 288 21.33 43.62 42.09
N GLU A 289 21.72 43.70 40.82
CA GLU A 289 23.10 43.43 40.41
C GLU A 289 24.00 44.37 41.22
N PRO A 290 25.01 43.85 41.95
CA PRO A 290 25.86 44.69 42.76
C PRO A 290 26.48 45.76 41.88
N GLU A 291 26.37 47.03 42.30
CA GLU A 291 26.98 48.14 41.58
C GLU A 291 28.47 47.82 41.36
N PRO A 292 28.98 47.90 40.13
CA PRO A 292 30.37 47.62 39.86
C PRO A 292 31.24 48.55 40.72
N PRO A 293 32.32 48.06 41.34
CA PRO A 293 33.20 48.89 42.14
C PRO A 293 33.67 50.09 41.29
N LYS A 294 33.46 51.31 41.78
CA LYS A 294 34.11 52.52 41.25
C LYS A 294 35.60 52.43 41.57
N GLY A 295 36.32 51.63 40.79
CA GLY A 295 37.77 51.61 40.72
C GLY A 295 38.22 52.33 39.46
N ASP A 296 39.15 53.26 39.65
CA ASP A 296 39.90 54.01 38.63
C ASP A 296 40.04 53.26 37.30
N PRO A 297 39.47 53.77 36.19
CA PRO A 297 39.68 53.16 34.90
C PRO A 297 41.13 53.45 34.50
N GLY A 298 42.04 52.54 34.86
CA GLY A 298 43.48 52.63 34.60
C GLY A 298 43.81 52.73 33.12
N TYR A 299 43.60 53.92 32.55
CA TYR A 299 43.97 54.30 31.20
C TYR A 299 45.39 54.86 31.24
N ASN A 300 46.35 53.98 30.94
CA ASN A 300 47.68 54.40 30.55
C ASN A 300 47.63 54.82 29.06
N VAL A 301 47.53 56.13 28.79
CA VAL A 301 47.46 56.73 27.44
C VAL A 301 48.84 56.82 26.77
N GLY A 302 49.59 55.71 26.80
CA GLY A 302 50.97 55.67 26.31
C GLY A 302 51.31 54.33 25.69
N ASN A 303 50.61 53.98 24.62
CA ASN A 303 51.06 53.14 23.50
C ASN A 303 49.84 52.74 22.66
N ASN A 304 49.83 53.12 21.38
CA ASN A 304 48.78 52.92 20.38
C ASN A 304 48.23 51.47 20.29
N ASN A 305 47.38 51.05 21.23
CA ASN A 305 46.74 49.73 21.19
C ASN A 305 45.23 49.79 21.48
N TYR A 306 44.57 50.79 20.91
CA TYR A 306 43.11 50.81 20.85
C TYR A 306 42.65 49.93 19.67
N LYS A 307 42.17 48.71 19.96
CA LYS A 307 41.36 47.94 19.01
C LYS A 307 39.88 48.13 19.34
N GLU A 308 39.34 49.25 18.90
CA GLU A 308 37.90 49.43 18.77
C GLU A 308 37.39 48.40 17.75
N ASN A 309 36.68 47.36 18.21
CA ASN A 309 35.65 46.62 17.44
C ASN A 309 35.21 45.28 18.03
N SER A 310 35.71 44.80 19.18
CA SER A 310 35.39 43.44 19.64
C SER A 310 33.88 43.18 19.78
N TYR A 311 33.13 44.10 20.41
CA TYR A 311 31.71 43.90 20.66
C TYR A 311 30.82 44.02 19.39
N TYR A 312 31.12 44.96 18.49
CA TYR A 312 30.38 45.12 17.23
C TYR A 312 30.71 44.03 16.21
N LYS A 313 31.96 43.54 16.19
CA LYS A 313 32.42 42.51 15.24
C LYS A 313 31.79 41.14 15.53
N HIS A 314 31.58 40.79 16.80
CA HIS A 314 30.87 39.55 17.17
C HIS A 314 29.36 39.60 16.87
N LYS A 315 28.72 40.77 16.94
CA LYS A 315 27.31 40.94 16.57
C LYS A 315 27.11 40.91 15.05
N LEU A 316 28.01 41.55 14.30
CA LEU A 316 28.02 41.52 12.83
C LEU A 316 28.34 40.11 12.30
N LYS A 317 29.34 39.42 12.86
CA LYS A 317 29.69 38.04 12.46
C LYS A 317 28.51 37.09 12.59
N ARG A 318 27.78 37.12 13.72
CA ARG A 318 26.56 36.31 13.92
C ARG A 318 25.44 36.64 12.93
N ARG A 319 25.25 37.92 12.57
CA ARG A 319 24.28 38.33 11.54
C ARG A 319 24.69 37.89 10.14
N PHE A 320 25.98 37.96 9.81
CA PHE A 320 26.50 37.49 8.52
C PHE A 320 26.43 35.98 8.39
N GLU A 321 26.73 35.24 9.46
CA GLU A 321 26.61 33.77 9.51
C GLU A 321 25.14 33.33 9.40
N SER A 322 24.21 34.03 10.05
CA SER A 322 22.77 33.72 9.91
C SER A 322 22.26 34.01 8.49
N MET A 323 22.66 35.14 7.89
CA MET A 323 22.28 35.47 6.50
C MET A 323 22.93 34.54 5.47
N ALA A 324 24.16 34.09 5.71
CA ALA A 324 24.83 33.10 4.87
C ALA A 324 24.14 31.73 4.95
N GLY A 325 23.71 31.33 6.15
CA GLY A 325 22.89 30.13 6.37
C GLY A 325 21.56 30.20 5.62
N THR A 326 20.83 31.30 5.72
CA THR A 326 19.56 31.48 4.99
C THR A 326 19.75 31.44 3.47
N ARG A 327 20.81 32.09 2.95
CA ARG A 327 21.12 32.07 1.50
C ARG A 327 21.55 30.69 1.01
N ALA A 328 22.25 29.89 1.83
CA ALA A 328 22.61 28.52 1.49
C ALA A 328 21.36 27.63 1.36
N ILE A 329 20.43 27.75 2.31
CA ILE A 329 19.14 27.03 2.30
C ILE A 329 18.30 27.42 1.07
N GLU A 330 18.22 28.72 0.74
CA GLU A 330 17.52 29.18 -0.47
C GLU A 330 18.16 28.69 -1.77
N LYS A 331 19.51 28.64 -1.82
CA LYS A 331 20.24 28.14 -2.99
C LYS A 331 20.02 26.64 -3.18
N GLU A 332 20.01 25.88 -2.09
CA GLU A 332 19.74 24.44 -2.11
C GLU A 332 18.29 24.15 -2.54
N ALA A 333 17.31 24.91 -2.04
CA ALA A 333 15.92 24.82 -2.47
C ALA A 333 15.75 25.16 -3.96
N LYS A 334 16.46 26.17 -4.47
CA LYS A 334 16.47 26.49 -5.92
C LYS A 334 17.13 25.41 -6.76
N MET A 335 18.20 24.77 -6.27
CA MET A 335 18.84 23.66 -6.97
C MET A 335 17.94 22.42 -7.02
N ARG A 336 17.25 22.09 -5.92
CA ARG A 336 16.25 21.00 -5.89
C ARG A 336 15.11 21.25 -6.88
N LYS A 337 14.53 22.45 -6.91
CA LYS A 337 13.50 22.80 -7.92
C LYS A 337 14.01 22.68 -9.36
N ARG A 338 15.24 23.12 -9.66
CA ARG A 338 15.83 22.97 -11.00
C ARG A 338 16.12 21.51 -11.35
N ALA A 339 16.50 20.68 -10.38
CA ALA A 339 16.72 19.24 -10.58
C ALA A 339 15.40 18.52 -10.87
N GLU A 340 14.34 18.82 -10.11
CA GLU A 340 12.99 18.30 -10.36
C GLU A 340 12.47 18.72 -11.74
N GLU A 341 12.66 19.98 -12.14
CA GLU A 341 12.23 20.46 -13.45
C GLU A 341 13.02 19.81 -14.59
N LYS A 342 14.33 19.56 -14.41
CA LYS A 342 15.15 18.78 -15.37
C LYS A 342 14.70 17.32 -15.47
N MET A 343 14.35 16.67 -14.35
CA MET A 343 13.82 15.32 -14.37
C MET A 343 12.47 15.25 -15.08
N LYS A 344 11.57 16.21 -14.82
CA LYS A 344 10.28 16.31 -15.52
C LYS A 344 10.46 16.54 -17.03
N LYS A 345 11.41 17.38 -17.45
CA LYS A 345 11.73 17.59 -18.88
C LYS A 345 12.35 16.35 -19.54
N ARG A 346 13.18 15.57 -18.83
CA ARG A 346 13.70 14.29 -19.32
C ARG A 346 12.62 13.20 -19.43
N ALA A 347 11.67 13.17 -18.50
CA ALA A 347 10.54 12.25 -18.53
C ALA A 347 9.50 12.60 -19.62
N ALA A 348 9.49 13.84 -20.11
CA ALA A 348 8.57 14.34 -21.13
C ALA A 348 9.14 14.32 -22.56
N GLN A 349 10.40 13.93 -22.77
CA GLN A 349 10.97 13.74 -24.10
C GLN A 349 10.57 12.34 -24.64
N PRO A 350 10.03 12.23 -25.86
CA PRO A 350 9.80 10.93 -26.48
C PRO A 350 11.15 10.23 -26.72
N ALA A 351 11.22 8.94 -26.40
CA ALA A 351 12.38 8.12 -26.68
C ALA A 351 12.56 8.02 -28.20
N GLU A 352 13.55 8.73 -28.75
CA GLU A 352 14.02 8.46 -30.10
C GLU A 352 14.67 7.07 -30.10
N ALA A 353 14.09 6.17 -30.89
CA ALA A 353 14.60 4.84 -31.11
C ALA A 353 15.91 4.90 -31.91
N GLY A 354 16.98 4.36 -31.35
CA GLY A 354 18.15 3.93 -32.13
C GLY A 354 19.48 4.53 -31.67
N ALA A 355 20.10 3.90 -30.67
CA ALA A 355 21.56 3.66 -30.54
C ALA A 355 21.87 3.29 -29.08
N GLY A 356 22.35 2.07 -28.82
CA GLY A 356 22.77 1.75 -27.45
C GLY A 356 23.07 0.30 -27.10
N THR A 357 23.67 -0.50 -27.98
CA THR A 357 24.33 -1.75 -27.57
C THR A 357 25.80 -1.55 -27.17
N ASP A 358 26.38 -0.36 -27.37
CA ASP A 358 27.82 -0.14 -27.13
C ASP A 358 28.16 0.56 -25.81
N ALA A 359 27.15 1.01 -25.04
CA ALA A 359 27.38 1.73 -23.79
C ALA A 359 27.60 0.81 -22.56
N LEU A 360 27.14 -0.44 -22.60
CA LEU A 360 27.27 -1.39 -21.48
C LEU A 360 28.66 -2.07 -21.43
N ALA A 361 29.43 -2.05 -22.52
CA ALA A 361 30.79 -2.59 -22.55
C ALA A 361 31.84 -1.62 -21.97
N ALA A 362 31.53 -0.32 -21.89
CA ALA A 362 32.48 0.68 -21.40
C ALA A 362 32.49 0.80 -19.86
N GLU A 363 31.43 0.36 -19.18
CA GLU A 363 31.30 0.52 -17.72
C GLU A 363 31.86 -0.68 -16.92
N SER A 364 31.90 -1.88 -17.52
CA SER A 364 32.51 -3.07 -16.89
C SER A 364 34.05 -2.98 -16.85
N LYS A 365 34.68 -2.11 -17.65
CA LYS A 365 36.13 -1.91 -17.69
C LYS A 365 36.65 -0.94 -16.62
N LYS A 366 35.74 -0.23 -15.93
CA LYS A 366 36.07 0.77 -14.90
C LYS A 366 36.04 0.23 -13.47
N LEU A 367 35.40 -0.92 -13.26
CA LEU A 367 35.35 -1.64 -11.99
C LEU A 367 36.31 -2.83 -12.08
N GLY A 368 37.57 -2.59 -11.69
CA GLY A 368 38.69 -3.53 -11.83
C GLY A 368 38.57 -4.82 -11.02
N HIS A 369 37.67 -5.72 -11.41
CA HIS A 369 37.67 -7.11 -10.97
C HIS A 369 38.33 -7.99 -12.01
N THR A 370 39.61 -8.30 -11.78
CA THR A 370 40.37 -9.35 -12.44
C THR A 370 39.80 -10.71 -12.03
N GLN A 371 39.17 -11.41 -12.98
CA GLN A 371 38.97 -12.86 -12.90
C GLN A 371 40.26 -13.55 -13.34
N GLU A 372 41.00 -14.10 -12.39
CA GLU A 372 42.13 -14.97 -12.70
C GLU A 372 41.71 -16.44 -12.62
N LYS A 373 42.10 -17.15 -13.67
CA LYS A 373 41.91 -18.57 -13.95
C LYS A 373 42.51 -19.44 -12.84
N ARG A 374 41.79 -20.49 -12.43
CA ARG A 374 42.43 -21.74 -12.01
C ARG A 374 41.65 -22.94 -12.50
N SER A 375 42.31 -23.68 -13.37
CA SER A 375 41.94 -24.98 -13.93
C SER A 375 42.63 -26.11 -13.16
N ALA A 376 41.97 -27.29 -13.18
CA ALA A 376 42.46 -28.66 -12.93
C ALA A 376 42.45 -29.25 -11.49
N GLN A 377 41.39 -30.05 -11.21
CA GLN A 377 41.31 -31.46 -10.71
C GLN A 377 42.13 -31.97 -9.49
N PRO A 378 41.81 -33.15 -8.85
CA PRO A 378 40.80 -34.19 -9.17
C PRO A 378 39.90 -34.69 -8.00
N GLU A 379 39.09 -35.70 -8.36
CA GLU A 379 38.17 -36.60 -7.65
C GLU A 379 38.44 -36.99 -6.18
N GLU A 380 37.35 -37.02 -5.42
CA GLU A 380 36.87 -37.94 -4.36
C GLU A 380 35.91 -37.08 -3.50
N ILE A 381 34.67 -37.45 -3.15
CA ILE A 381 34.26 -38.49 -2.23
C ILE A 381 32.75 -38.66 -2.43
N GLY A 382 32.31 -39.86 -2.80
CA GLY A 382 30.95 -40.32 -2.53
C GLY A 382 30.90 -40.89 -1.11
N LYS A 383 29.97 -40.36 -0.28
CA LYS A 383 29.35 -40.95 0.93
C LYS A 383 28.84 -39.81 1.81
N GLY A 384 27.52 -39.67 1.95
CA GLY A 384 27.00 -38.77 2.98
C GLY A 384 25.56 -38.27 2.85
N THR A 385 24.58 -39.08 2.48
CA THR A 385 23.16 -38.72 2.72
C THR A 385 22.27 -39.88 3.18
N ALA A 386 22.85 -41.02 3.58
CA ALA A 386 22.09 -42.14 4.16
C ALA A 386 21.99 -42.10 5.71
N SER A 387 22.10 -40.93 6.36
CA SER A 387 22.05 -40.84 7.84
C SER A 387 21.10 -39.79 8.41
N LEU A 388 20.16 -39.25 7.64
CA LEU A 388 19.10 -38.37 8.18
C LEU A 388 17.73 -39.04 8.26
N GLU A 389 17.50 -40.15 7.53
CA GLU A 389 16.28 -40.97 7.66
C GLU A 389 16.32 -41.97 8.85
N ALA A 390 17.43 -42.01 9.61
CA ALA A 390 17.59 -42.87 10.77
C ALA A 390 17.37 -42.17 12.13
N GLN A 391 17.07 -40.87 12.15
CA GLN A 391 16.86 -40.11 13.40
C GLN A 391 15.40 -39.70 13.69
N GLU A 392 14.46 -39.84 12.75
CA GLU A 392 13.04 -39.56 13.02
C GLU A 392 12.23 -40.77 13.53
N LYS A 393 12.83 -41.97 13.59
CA LYS A 393 12.15 -43.18 14.08
C LYS A 393 12.34 -43.45 15.59
N LYS A 394 12.82 -42.45 16.35
CA LYS A 394 13.19 -42.61 17.78
C LYS A 394 12.47 -41.68 18.76
N LEU A 395 11.49 -40.91 18.31
CA LEU A 395 10.63 -40.11 19.19
C LEU A 395 9.18 -40.57 19.01
N GLY A 396 8.86 -41.66 19.71
CA GLY A 396 7.51 -42.19 19.80
C GLY A 396 6.59 -41.21 20.50
N HIS A 397 5.51 -40.83 19.82
CA HIS A 397 4.28 -40.37 20.44
C HIS A 397 3.12 -41.04 19.70
N GLU A 398 2.62 -42.11 20.33
CA GLU A 398 1.30 -42.67 20.04
C GLU A 398 0.25 -41.63 20.44
N ALA A 399 -0.75 -41.46 19.58
CA ALA A 399 -1.95 -40.70 19.84
C ALA A 399 -3.08 -41.69 20.15
N ASP A 400 -3.67 -41.53 21.33
CA ASP A 400 -5.08 -41.84 21.58
C ASP A 400 -5.93 -40.58 21.28
#